data_AF-A0A1N7EVT4-F1
#
_entry.id   AF-A0A1N7EVT4-F1
#
_cell.length_a   1.000
_cell.length_b   1.000
_cell.length_c   1.000
_cell.angle_alpha   90.00
_cell.angle_beta   90.00
_cell.angle_gamma   90.00
#
_symmetry.space_group_name_H-M   'P 1'
#
loop_
_entity.id
_entity.type
_entity.pdbx_description
1 polymer ?
#
loop_
_entity_poly.entity_id
_entity_poly.type
_entity_poly.pdbx_seq_one_letter_code
_entity_poly.pdbx_strand_id
1 'polypeptide(L)'
;MTLTALLPTLRASIPAPFDATAWPAGSAPTLDDVTVRAMSVARYADICGTPCVCTGPAVIPASGGVASTVLSTTVVVATVVDAGPGTLRLDACAAGLDAVWKEARLLGRVSHAYDERFAVVDAAGRPVGSVTLPGDMRVGDRVAFPCPGCRTVGEVR
;
A
#
# COMPACT_ATOMS: atom_id res chain seq x y z
N MET A 1 -8.80 0.15 17.00
CA MET A 1 -9.13 -1.29 16.97
C MET A 1 -10.26 -1.49 15.96
N THR A 2 -10.11 -2.38 14.98
CA THR A 2 -11.09 -2.65 13.91
C THR A 2 -11.64 -4.08 14.02
N LEU A 3 -12.78 -4.38 13.39
CA LEU A 3 -13.35 -5.74 13.41
C LEU A 3 -12.41 -6.78 12.80
N THR A 4 -11.75 -6.44 11.68
CA THR A 4 -10.75 -7.30 11.04
C THR A 4 -9.46 -7.46 11.86
N ALA A 5 -9.19 -6.58 12.82
CA ALA A 5 -8.09 -6.75 13.77
C ALA A 5 -8.46 -7.68 14.93
N LEU A 6 -9.74 -7.71 15.34
CA LEU A 6 -10.23 -8.61 16.40
C LEU A 6 -10.47 -10.03 15.88
N LEU A 7 -10.98 -10.15 14.66
CA LEU A 7 -11.30 -11.41 13.98
C LEU A 7 -10.68 -11.39 12.58
N PRO A 8 -9.39 -11.76 12.43
CA PRO A 8 -8.69 -11.75 11.15
C PRO A 8 -9.38 -12.55 10.03
N THR A 9 -10.14 -13.58 10.39
CA THR A 9 -10.97 -14.36 9.46
C THR A 9 -12.01 -13.53 8.71
N LEU A 10 -12.43 -12.38 9.25
CA LEU A 10 -13.35 -11.46 8.56
C LEU A 10 -12.72 -10.81 7.32
N ARG A 11 -11.40 -10.84 7.15
CA ARG A 11 -10.75 -10.32 5.93
C ARG A 11 -11.10 -11.14 4.68
N ALA A 12 -11.61 -12.36 4.85
CA ALA A 12 -12.16 -13.14 3.75
C ALA A 12 -13.58 -12.71 3.33
N SER A 13 -14.21 -11.79 4.09
CA SER A 13 -15.60 -11.38 3.87
C SER A 13 -15.75 -9.88 3.69
N ILE A 14 -14.93 -9.06 4.35
CA ILE A 14 -14.97 -7.60 4.29
C ILE A 14 -13.56 -7.01 4.16
N PRO A 15 -13.39 -5.96 3.33
CA PRO A 15 -12.13 -5.24 3.28
C PRO A 15 -11.77 -4.62 4.62
N ALA A 16 -10.47 -4.54 4.92
CA ALA A 16 -9.98 -3.75 6.06
C ALA A 16 -10.31 -2.26 5.87
N PRO A 17 -10.61 -1.50 6.95
CA PRO A 17 -10.94 -0.08 6.87
C PRO A 17 -9.98 0.72 6.00
N PHE A 18 -10.52 1.66 5.23
CA PHE A 18 -9.82 2.32 4.13
C PHE A 18 -10.04 3.82 4.15
N ASP A 19 -8.96 4.58 4.29
CA ASP A 19 -8.97 6.04 4.16
C ASP A 19 -8.85 6.43 2.68
N ALA A 20 -9.99 6.58 2.01
CA ALA A 20 -10.02 6.93 0.59
C ALA A 20 -9.34 8.26 0.27
N THR A 21 -9.14 9.16 1.24
CA THR A 21 -8.50 10.45 1.01
C THR A 21 -6.99 10.36 0.85
N ALA A 22 -6.38 9.27 1.36
CA ALA A 22 -4.95 9.01 1.20
C ALA A 22 -4.60 8.43 -0.17
N TRP A 23 -5.57 7.87 -0.90
CA TRP A 23 -5.39 7.20 -2.18
C TRP A 23 -5.80 8.11 -3.35
N PRO A 24 -5.43 7.76 -4.61
CA PRO A 24 -5.98 8.45 -5.77
C PRO A 24 -7.51 8.40 -5.80
N ALA A 25 -8.15 9.43 -6.36
CA ALA A 25 -9.59 9.50 -6.52
C ALA A 25 -10.12 8.32 -7.35
N GLY A 26 -11.23 7.73 -6.87
CA GLY A 26 -11.78 6.51 -7.44
C GLY A 26 -11.05 5.23 -7.01
N SER A 27 -10.23 5.29 -5.95
CA SER A 27 -9.67 4.08 -5.36
C SER A 27 -10.67 3.37 -4.45
N ALA A 28 -10.72 2.05 -4.52
CA ALA A 28 -11.58 1.24 -3.68
C ALA A 28 -10.87 -0.05 -3.23
N PRO A 29 -10.94 -0.42 -1.94
CA PRO A 29 -10.36 -1.65 -1.45
C PRO A 29 -11.23 -2.85 -1.85
N THR A 30 -10.57 -3.97 -2.08
CA THR A 30 -11.18 -5.30 -2.15
C THR A 30 -10.61 -6.16 -1.00
N LEU A 31 -10.84 -7.47 -1.02
CA LEU A 31 -10.38 -8.36 0.07
C LEU A 31 -8.85 -8.51 0.09
N ASP A 32 -8.24 -8.54 -1.10
CA ASP A 32 -6.81 -8.83 -1.31
C ASP A 32 -6.14 -7.84 -2.26
N ASP A 33 -6.82 -6.76 -2.65
CA ASP A 33 -6.30 -5.78 -3.59
C ASP A 33 -6.88 -4.38 -3.34
N VAL A 34 -6.30 -3.38 -4.00
CA VAL A 34 -6.90 -2.06 -4.17
C VAL A 34 -7.10 -1.83 -5.65
N THR A 35 -8.27 -1.30 -6.02
CA THR A 35 -8.48 -0.80 -7.38
C THR A 35 -8.27 0.71 -7.40
N VAL A 36 -7.70 1.23 -8.50
CA VAL A 36 -7.65 2.67 -8.80
C VAL A 36 -8.44 2.88 -10.09
N ARG A 37 -9.61 3.53 -10.02
CA ARG A 37 -10.52 3.71 -11.16
C ARG A 37 -10.80 2.39 -11.91
N ALA A 38 -11.12 1.34 -11.13
CA ALA A 38 -11.36 -0.03 -11.58
C ALA A 38 -10.14 -0.82 -12.10
N MET A 39 -8.93 -0.26 -12.09
CA MET A 39 -7.69 -1.01 -12.35
C MET A 39 -7.20 -1.67 -11.07
N SER A 40 -7.06 -3.00 -11.08
CA SER A 40 -6.37 -3.76 -10.01
C SER A 40 -4.91 -3.34 -9.91
N VAL A 41 -4.48 -2.93 -8.71
CA VAL A 41 -3.09 -2.55 -8.44
C VAL A 41 -2.19 -3.79 -8.45
N ALA A 42 -2.66 -4.92 -7.92
CA ALA A 42 -1.94 -6.19 -7.98
C ALA A 42 -1.66 -6.64 -9.43
N ARG A 43 -2.68 -6.62 -10.30
CA ARG A 43 -2.54 -6.98 -11.73
C ARG A 43 -1.66 -6.01 -12.50
N TYR A 44 -1.72 -4.72 -12.17
CA TYR A 44 -0.80 -3.74 -12.74
C TYR A 44 0.65 -4.08 -12.39
N ALA A 45 0.93 -4.46 -11.14
CA ALA A 45 2.26 -4.90 -10.72
C ALA A 45 2.72 -6.22 -11.38
N ASP A 46 1.82 -7.15 -11.69
CA ASP A 46 2.14 -8.34 -12.49
C ASP A 46 2.66 -7.99 -13.89
N ILE A 47 2.11 -6.94 -14.50
CA ILE A 47 2.46 -6.51 -15.86
C ILE A 47 3.75 -5.69 -15.85
N CYS A 48 3.89 -4.75 -14.90
CA CYS A 48 5.00 -3.82 -14.86
C CYS A 48 6.24 -4.35 -14.13
N GLY A 49 6.08 -5.37 -13.29
CA GLY A 49 7.07 -5.76 -12.29
C GLY A 49 7.14 -4.77 -11.12
N THR A 50 7.81 -5.15 -10.04
CA THR A 50 8.08 -4.25 -8.90
C THR A 50 9.56 -3.82 -8.89
N PRO A 51 9.88 -2.63 -8.35
CA PRO A 51 8.94 -1.61 -7.91
C PRO A 51 8.26 -0.90 -9.10
N CYS A 52 6.97 -0.59 -8.94
CA CYS A 52 6.22 0.20 -9.92
C CYS A 52 5.33 1.23 -9.24
N VAL A 53 4.88 2.21 -10.01
CA VAL A 53 4.01 3.28 -9.53
C VAL A 53 2.78 3.43 -10.42
N CYS A 54 1.63 3.76 -9.82
CA CYS A 54 0.46 4.23 -10.52
C CYS A 54 -0.03 5.55 -9.90
N THR A 55 -0.08 6.59 -10.71
CA THR A 55 -0.45 7.94 -10.26
C THR A 55 -1.86 8.28 -10.73
N GLY A 56 -2.63 8.91 -9.86
CA GLY A 56 -3.94 9.47 -10.21
C GLY A 56 -4.20 10.78 -9.47
N PRO A 57 -5.31 11.46 -9.79
CA PRO A 57 -5.74 12.67 -9.08
C PRO A 57 -5.86 12.41 -7.58
N ALA A 58 -5.42 13.32 -6.73
CA ALA A 58 -5.70 13.23 -5.29
C ALA A 58 -7.19 13.48 -5.02
N VAL A 59 -7.69 13.08 -3.85
CA VAL A 59 -9.04 13.43 -3.40
C VAL A 59 -9.03 14.82 -2.76
N ILE A 60 -9.98 15.69 -3.12
CA ILE A 60 -10.18 16.97 -2.43
C ILE A 60 -10.66 16.67 -0.99
N PRO A 61 -10.00 17.18 0.05
CA PRO A 61 -10.40 16.93 1.43
C PRO A 61 -11.88 17.28 1.68
N ALA A 62 -12.56 16.44 2.48
CA ALA A 62 -13.97 16.60 2.85
C ALA A 62 -14.98 16.66 1.67
N SER A 63 -14.58 16.33 0.44
CA SER A 63 -15.44 16.38 -0.74
C SER A 63 -16.28 15.11 -1.00
N GLY A 64 -16.07 14.05 -0.22
CA GLY A 64 -16.69 12.76 -0.49
C GLY A 64 -16.08 11.99 -1.68
N GLY A 65 -14.84 12.30 -2.07
CA GLY A 65 -14.11 11.56 -3.11
C GLY A 65 -13.94 12.30 -4.44
N VAL A 66 -14.22 13.61 -4.49
CA VAL A 66 -14.02 14.42 -5.71
C VAL A 66 -12.54 14.48 -6.06
N ALA A 67 -12.23 14.21 -7.33
CA ALA A 67 -10.88 14.29 -7.86
C ALA A 67 -10.38 15.74 -7.93
N SER A 68 -9.17 15.97 -7.43
CA SER A 68 -8.46 17.24 -7.60
C SER A 68 -7.98 17.42 -9.04
N THR A 69 -8.05 18.65 -9.54
CA THR A 69 -7.51 19.00 -10.87
C THR A 69 -6.04 19.39 -10.84
N VAL A 70 -5.45 19.55 -9.65
CA VAL A 70 -4.08 20.10 -9.46
C VAL A 70 -3.19 19.22 -8.58
N LEU A 71 -3.77 18.43 -7.67
CA LEU A 71 -3.01 17.54 -6.80
C LEU A 71 -3.11 16.10 -7.32
N SER A 72 -2.04 15.35 -7.13
CA SER A 72 -1.94 13.93 -7.47
C SER A 72 -1.53 13.12 -6.25
N THR A 73 -1.89 11.84 -6.26
CA THR A 73 -1.39 10.82 -5.34
C THR A 73 -0.81 9.70 -6.18
N THR A 74 0.34 9.18 -5.78
CA THR A 74 0.99 8.05 -6.42
C THR A 74 0.92 6.84 -5.50
N VAL A 75 0.43 5.72 -5.99
CA VAL A 75 0.54 4.44 -5.31
C VAL A 75 1.84 3.79 -5.73
N VAL A 76 2.68 3.45 -4.77
CA VAL A 76 3.88 2.64 -5.00
C VAL A 76 3.53 1.19 -4.67
N VAL A 77 3.93 0.27 -5.53
CA VAL A 77 3.87 -1.18 -5.27
C VAL A 77 5.28 -1.72 -5.19
N ALA A 78 5.57 -2.37 -4.08
CA ALA A 78 6.87 -2.95 -3.78
C ALA A 78 6.73 -4.41 -3.37
N THR A 79 7.74 -5.21 -3.66
CA THR A 79 7.86 -6.58 -3.18
C THR A 79 8.72 -6.62 -1.91
N VAL A 80 8.29 -7.41 -0.94
CA VAL A 80 9.08 -7.75 0.25
C VAL A 80 10.25 -8.64 -0.18
N VAL A 81 11.47 -8.15 -0.01
CA VAL A 81 12.71 -8.88 -0.36
C VAL A 81 13.40 -9.51 0.84
N ASP A 82 13.09 -9.03 2.06
CA ASP A 82 13.51 -9.65 3.32
C ASP A 82 12.43 -9.42 4.38
N ALA A 83 12.20 -10.42 5.23
CA ALA A 83 11.18 -10.39 6.27
C ALA A 83 11.76 -11.01 7.55
N GLY A 84 11.99 -10.16 8.55
CA GLY A 84 12.47 -10.55 9.87
C GLY A 84 11.45 -10.22 10.96
N PRO A 85 11.70 -10.64 12.20
CA PRO A 85 10.85 -10.27 13.34
C PRO A 85 10.71 -8.74 13.44
N GLY A 86 9.49 -8.24 13.21
CA GLY A 86 9.18 -6.81 13.27
C GLY A 86 9.87 -5.92 12.24
N THR A 87 10.48 -6.47 11.17
CA THR A 87 11.14 -5.68 10.11
C THR A 87 10.82 -6.24 8.72
N LEU A 88 10.54 -5.36 7.77
CA LEU A 88 10.36 -5.70 6.35
C LEU A 88 11.32 -4.86 5.50
N ARG A 89 11.98 -5.50 4.55
CA ARG A 89 12.75 -4.82 3.49
C ARG A 89 11.98 -4.89 2.18
N LEU A 90 11.85 -3.74 1.52
CA LEU A 90 11.17 -3.60 0.22
C LEU A 90 12.17 -3.44 -0.93
N ASP A 91 11.75 -3.82 -2.13
CA ASP A 91 12.49 -3.55 -3.38
C ASP A 91 12.30 -2.12 -3.93
N ALA A 92 11.55 -1.27 -3.22
CA ALA A 92 11.36 0.13 -3.57
C ALA A 92 12.18 1.06 -2.67
N CYS A 93 12.77 2.11 -3.25
CA CYS A 93 13.23 3.30 -2.52
C CYS A 93 12.00 4.10 -2.05
N ALA A 94 11.95 4.49 -0.78
CA ALA A 94 10.80 5.21 -0.22
C ALA A 94 11.16 6.45 0.62
N ALA A 95 12.46 6.70 0.84
CA ALA A 95 12.93 7.89 1.53
C ALA A 95 12.49 9.16 0.78
N GLY A 96 11.81 10.08 1.47
CA GLY A 96 11.38 11.37 0.91
C GLY A 96 10.10 11.32 0.05
N LEU A 97 9.41 10.18 -0.02
CA LEU A 97 8.15 10.06 -0.77
C LEU A 97 6.91 10.45 0.05
N ASP A 98 7.08 10.72 1.35
CA ASP A 98 5.98 10.97 2.29
C ASP A 98 4.94 9.84 2.30
N ALA A 99 5.43 8.60 2.25
CA ALA A 99 4.61 7.40 2.22
C ALA A 99 3.63 7.36 3.40
N VAL A 100 2.34 7.15 3.09
CA VAL A 100 1.27 7.04 4.07
C VAL A 100 1.20 5.59 4.54
N TRP A 101 2.18 5.17 5.34
CA TRP A 101 2.32 3.78 5.80
C TRP A 101 1.10 3.22 6.52
N LYS A 102 0.31 4.07 7.20
CA LYS A 102 -0.96 3.67 7.84
C LYS A 102 -1.98 3.08 6.87
N GLU A 103 -1.86 3.39 5.58
CA GLU A 103 -2.74 2.91 4.52
C GLU A 103 -2.07 1.86 3.63
N ALA A 104 -0.87 1.39 3.97
CA ALA A 104 -0.22 0.34 3.21
C ALA A 104 -1.01 -0.98 3.31
N ARG A 105 -1.01 -1.78 2.24
CA ARG A 105 -1.81 -3.00 2.12
C ARG A 105 -1.05 -4.13 1.47
N LEU A 106 -1.19 -5.32 2.04
CA LEU A 106 -0.84 -6.58 1.38
C LEU A 106 -1.72 -6.78 0.15
N LEU A 107 -1.12 -7.19 -0.96
CA LEU A 107 -1.79 -7.46 -2.22
C LEU A 107 -1.72 -8.95 -2.60
N GLY A 108 -2.72 -9.42 -3.34
CA GLY A 108 -2.75 -10.71 -4.03
C GLY A 108 -3.01 -11.92 -3.12
N ARG A 109 -3.26 -11.71 -1.83
CA ARG A 109 -3.74 -12.76 -0.91
C ARG A 109 -4.47 -12.17 0.29
N VAL A 110 -5.38 -12.97 0.85
CA VAL A 110 -5.98 -12.72 2.16
C VAL A 110 -5.16 -13.44 3.23
N SER A 111 -4.84 -12.76 4.34
CA SER A 111 -4.19 -13.35 5.51
C SER A 111 -5.09 -13.33 6.73
N HIS A 112 -5.07 -14.42 7.51
CA HIS A 112 -5.79 -14.56 8.77
C HIS A 112 -4.86 -14.39 9.99
N ALA A 113 -3.61 -13.99 9.80
CA ALA A 113 -2.72 -13.66 10.91
C ALA A 113 -3.16 -12.35 11.58
N TYR A 114 -2.89 -12.21 12.88
CA TYR A 114 -3.08 -10.93 13.56
C TYR A 114 -2.16 -9.86 12.97
N ASP A 115 -2.58 -8.60 13.04
CA ASP A 115 -1.73 -7.50 12.58
C ASP A 115 -0.53 -7.31 13.51
N GLU A 116 0.64 -7.17 12.91
CA GLU A 116 1.89 -6.85 13.56
C GLU A 116 2.46 -5.55 12.99
N ARG A 117 3.28 -4.87 13.80
CA ARG A 117 3.97 -3.66 13.38
C ARG A 117 5.37 -4.02 12.89
N PHE A 118 5.69 -3.57 11.69
CA PHE A 118 6.99 -3.76 11.07
C PHE A 118 7.69 -2.41 10.87
N ALA A 119 8.97 -2.33 11.23
CA ALA A 119 9.86 -1.29 10.72
C ALA A 119 10.11 -1.55 9.23
N VAL A 120 10.01 -0.51 8.40
CA VAL A 120 10.21 -0.63 6.95
C VAL A 120 11.59 -0.11 6.58
N VAL A 121 12.34 -0.96 5.87
CA VAL A 121 13.62 -0.65 5.27
C VAL A 121 13.45 -0.63 3.75
N ASP A 122 13.90 0.43 3.10
CA ASP A 122 13.80 0.57 1.65
C ASP A 122 14.91 -0.20 0.89
N ALA A 123 14.87 -0.15 -0.43
CA ALA A 123 15.86 -0.82 -1.29
C ALA A 123 17.29 -0.32 -1.04
N ALA A 124 17.46 0.94 -0.64
CA ALA A 124 18.76 1.53 -0.29
C ALA A 124 19.24 1.15 1.13
N GLY A 125 18.47 0.34 1.88
CA GLY A 125 18.81 -0.03 3.25
C GLY A 125 18.50 1.04 4.28
N ARG A 126 17.67 2.03 3.94
CA ARG A 126 17.32 3.14 4.84
C ARG A 126 16.03 2.83 5.58
N PRO A 127 15.95 3.11 6.89
CA PRO A 127 14.68 3.07 7.61
C PRO A 127 13.78 4.21 7.09
N VAL A 128 12.59 3.87 6.62
CA VAL A 128 11.66 4.83 5.96
C VAL A 128 10.32 4.98 6.67
N GLY A 129 10.06 4.16 7.68
CA GLY A 129 8.87 4.29 8.52
C GLY A 129 8.50 2.98 9.20
N SER A 130 7.22 2.88 9.58
CA SER A 130 6.66 1.66 10.15
C SER A 130 5.26 1.40 9.59
N VAL A 131 4.95 0.14 9.35
CA VAL A 131 3.69 -0.30 8.77
C VAL A 131 3.02 -1.34 9.68
N THR A 132 1.70 -1.39 9.67
CA THR A 132 0.93 -2.46 10.33
C THR A 132 0.34 -3.36 9.25
N LEU A 133 0.77 -4.63 9.22
CA LEU A 133 0.37 -5.65 8.24
C LEU A 133 0.15 -6.99 8.94
N PRO A 134 -0.47 -8.00 8.30
CA PRO A 134 -0.61 -9.33 8.89
C PRO A 134 0.73 -9.92 9.31
N GLY A 135 0.81 -10.56 10.49
CA GLY A 135 2.06 -11.06 11.07
C GLY A 135 2.75 -12.17 10.28
N ASP A 136 2.06 -12.77 9.30
CA ASP A 136 2.60 -13.78 8.39
C ASP A 136 3.18 -13.19 7.09
N MET A 137 3.63 -11.93 7.11
CA MET A 137 4.37 -11.34 5.99
C MET A 137 5.60 -12.18 5.64
N ARG A 138 5.84 -12.37 4.34
CA ARG A 138 6.97 -13.16 3.84
C ARG A 138 7.58 -12.55 2.58
N VAL A 139 8.81 -12.97 2.29
CA VAL A 139 9.49 -12.64 1.02
C VAL A 139 8.60 -13.02 -0.16
N GLY A 140 8.50 -12.11 -1.13
CA GLY A 140 7.65 -12.24 -2.31
C GLY A 140 6.23 -11.68 -2.14
N ASP A 141 5.78 -11.36 -0.93
CA ASP A 141 4.54 -10.61 -0.73
C ASP A 141 4.67 -9.21 -1.33
N ARG A 142 3.57 -8.68 -1.88
CA ARG A 142 3.52 -7.33 -2.43
C ARG A 142 2.77 -6.39 -1.52
N VAL A 143 3.32 -5.20 -1.34
CA VAL A 143 2.73 -4.14 -0.53
C VAL A 143 2.50 -2.93 -1.41
N ALA A 144 1.27 -2.42 -1.42
CA ALA A 144 0.96 -1.11 -1.99
C ALA A 144 0.82 -0.07 -0.89
N PHE A 145 1.34 1.13 -1.12
CA PHE A 145 1.18 2.26 -0.21
C PHE A 145 1.06 3.57 -1.00
N PRO A 146 0.21 4.51 -0.57
CA PRO A 146 0.08 5.78 -1.25
C PRO A 146 1.12 6.79 -0.77
N CYS A 147 1.56 7.62 -1.70
CA CYS A 147 2.51 8.71 -1.54
C CYS A 147 1.89 9.97 -2.16
N PRO A 148 1.69 11.07 -1.41
CA PRO A 148 1.23 12.33 -1.97
C PRO A 148 2.18 12.82 -3.08
N GLY A 149 1.61 13.48 -4.08
CA GLY A 149 2.33 14.01 -5.23
C GLY A 149 2.44 13.03 -6.40
N CYS A 150 3.03 13.52 -7.49
CA CYS A 150 3.41 12.72 -8.64
C CYS A 150 4.82 12.16 -8.40
N ARG A 151 4.94 10.84 -8.28
CA ARG A 151 6.21 10.14 -8.08
C ARG A 151 6.52 9.30 -9.32
N THR A 152 7.79 9.24 -9.68
CA THR A 152 8.22 8.50 -10.88
C THR A 152 8.79 7.14 -10.51
N VAL A 153 8.81 6.22 -11.47
CA VAL A 153 9.45 4.90 -11.29
C VAL A 153 10.95 5.06 -10.96
N GLY A 154 11.60 6.11 -11.47
CA GLY A 154 13.02 6.36 -11.19
C GLY A 154 13.30 6.76 -9.74
N GLU A 155 12.33 7.36 -9.04
CA GLU A 155 12.47 7.75 -7.62
C GLU A 155 12.30 6.56 -6.66
N VAL A 156 11.56 5.53 -7.09
CA VAL A 156 11.29 4.33 -6.29
C VAL A 156 12.23 3.17 -6.60
N ARG A 157 13.22 3.36 -7.47
CA ARG A 157 14.22 2.35 -7.86
C ARG A 157 15.58 2.57 -7.19
#